data_AF-A0A2D6XF10-F1
#
_entry.id   AF-A0A2D6XF10-F1
#
_cell.length_a   1.000
_cell.length_b   1.000
_cell.length_c   1.000
_cell.angle_alpha   90.00
_cell.angle_beta   90.00
_cell.angle_gamma   90.00
#
_symmetry.space_group_name_H-M   'P 1'
#
loop_
_entity.id
_entity.type
_entity.pdbx_description
1 polymer ?
#
loop_
_entity_poly.entity_id
_entity_poly.type
_entity_poly.pdbx_seq_one_letter_code
_entity_poly.pdbx_strand_id
1 'polypeptide(L)'
;MSKLKDFYVEEIGHDPQKIENSPWYLSELALHGAVEVDDFLIRRNHDFSHVQELAEILGNYQLRDTDTALTEPNFPYLPLWRAVRKSTDKDIRSMSELASEMRIFRTELEEIPANPTRLEALRSLLRDLSVEFSNEQCHNLPSRLVA
;
A
#
# COMPACT_ATOMS: atom_id res chain seq x y z
N MET A 1 15.47 9.60 -6.19
CA MET A 1 14.66 8.37 -6.37
C MET A 1 14.86 7.53 -5.12
N SER A 2 13.82 6.78 -4.72
CA SER A 2 13.85 5.88 -3.56
C SER A 2 14.81 4.71 -3.81
N LYS A 3 15.63 4.35 -2.82
CA LYS A 3 16.59 3.22 -2.92
C LYS A 3 15.87 1.90 -3.25
N LEU A 4 14.61 1.76 -2.84
CA LEU A 4 13.78 0.60 -3.14
C LEU A 4 13.38 0.57 -4.63
N LYS A 5 12.95 1.71 -5.17
CA LYS A 5 12.61 1.86 -6.59
C LYS A 5 13.80 1.53 -7.50
N ASP A 6 14.98 2.03 -7.13
CA ASP A 6 16.21 1.80 -7.90
C ASP A 6 16.61 0.31 -7.89
N PHE A 7 16.58 -0.36 -6.72
CA PHE A 7 16.82 -1.81 -6.61
C PHE A 7 15.90 -2.61 -7.54
N TYR A 8 14.61 -2.28 -7.59
CA TYR A 8 13.66 -3.03 -8.41
C TYR A 8 13.82 -2.81 -9.91
N VAL A 9 14.12 -1.57 -10.32
CA VAL A 9 14.34 -1.25 -11.74
C VAL A 9 15.65 -1.86 -12.22
N GLU A 10 16.71 -1.80 -11.41
CA GLU A 10 18.05 -2.19 -11.80
C GLU A 10 18.33 -3.69 -11.63
N GLU A 11 17.91 -4.31 -10.53
CA GLU A 11 18.24 -5.71 -10.21
C GLU A 11 17.20 -6.73 -10.69
N ILE A 12 15.93 -6.33 -10.77
CA ILE A 12 14.82 -7.25 -11.08
C ILE A 12 14.27 -7.05 -12.50
N GLY A 13 14.70 -5.98 -13.18
CA GLY A 13 14.37 -5.71 -14.59
C GLY A 13 12.88 -5.41 -14.82
N HIS A 14 12.18 -4.92 -13.79
CA HIS A 14 10.78 -4.53 -13.92
C HIS A 14 10.63 -3.25 -14.76
N ASP A 15 9.55 -3.19 -15.54
CA ASP A 15 9.15 -1.99 -16.29
C ASP A 15 8.93 -0.82 -15.30
N PRO A 16 9.75 0.25 -15.35
CA PRO A 16 9.67 1.38 -14.44
C PRO A 16 8.30 2.06 -14.49
N GLN A 17 7.57 1.93 -15.60
CA GLN A 17 6.24 2.52 -15.79
C GLN A 17 5.13 1.72 -15.11
N LYS A 18 5.42 0.51 -14.63
CA LYS A 18 4.42 -0.41 -14.06
C LYS A 18 4.72 -0.84 -12.63
N ILE A 19 5.88 -0.44 -12.08
CA ILE A 19 6.31 -0.84 -10.74
C ILE A 19 5.32 -0.41 -9.64
N GLU A 20 4.68 0.75 -9.79
CA GLU A 20 3.72 1.30 -8.82
C GLU A 20 2.41 0.51 -8.75
N ASN A 21 2.17 -0.36 -9.73
CA ASN A 21 1.05 -1.30 -9.76
C ASN A 21 1.46 -2.72 -9.37
N SER A 22 2.76 -2.96 -9.13
CA SER A 22 3.25 -4.28 -8.75
C SER A 22 2.84 -4.60 -7.32
N PRO A 23 2.06 -5.69 -7.07
CA PRO A 23 1.74 -6.11 -5.72
C PRO A 23 3.00 -6.35 -4.88
N TRP A 24 4.08 -6.85 -5.49
CA TRP A 24 5.33 -7.06 -4.75
C TRP A 24 5.96 -5.75 -4.28
N TYR A 25 6.02 -4.74 -5.17
CA TYR A 25 6.54 -3.42 -4.81
C TYR A 25 5.72 -2.77 -3.70
N LEU A 26 4.40 -2.81 -3.84
CA LEU A 26 3.48 -2.28 -2.85
C LEU A 26 3.56 -3.03 -1.51
N SER A 27 3.81 -4.33 -1.56
CA SER A 27 4.04 -5.16 -0.37
C SER A 27 5.28 -4.72 0.41
N GLU A 28 6.41 -4.57 -0.27
CA GLU A 28 7.66 -4.13 0.35
C GLU A 28 7.55 -2.67 0.82
N LEU A 29 6.97 -1.79 -0.01
CA LEU A 29 6.80 -0.39 0.34
C LEU A 29 5.94 -0.23 1.61
N ALA A 30 4.86 -1.00 1.74
CA ALA A 30 4.03 -1.02 2.95
C ALA A 30 4.79 -1.58 4.16
N LEU A 31 5.59 -2.63 3.99
CA LEU A 31 6.42 -3.19 5.06
C LEU A 31 7.46 -2.18 5.56
N HIS A 32 8.20 -1.56 4.64
CA HIS A 32 9.19 -0.54 4.96
C HIS A 32 8.54 0.67 5.63
N GLY A 33 7.37 1.11 5.16
CA GLY A 33 6.59 2.15 5.83
C GLY A 33 6.17 1.78 7.26
N ALA A 34 5.78 0.52 7.50
CA ALA A 34 5.48 0.06 8.86
C ALA A 34 6.72 0.07 9.78
N VAL A 35 7.89 -0.26 9.24
CA VAL A 35 9.18 -0.20 9.96
C VAL A 35 9.57 1.24 10.27
N GLU A 36 9.37 2.18 9.34
CA GLU A 36 9.59 3.61 9.58
C GLU A 36 8.74 4.13 10.75
N VAL A 37 7.47 3.72 10.81
CA VAL A 37 6.58 4.07 11.94
C VAL A 37 7.08 3.46 13.25
N ASP A 38 7.49 2.18 13.26
CA ASP A 38 8.05 1.54 14.46
C ASP A 38 9.34 2.25 14.93
N ASP A 39 10.27 2.54 14.01
CA ASP A 39 11.52 3.24 14.30
C ASP A 39 11.26 4.65 14.87
N PHE A 40 10.24 5.36 14.37
CA PHE A 40 9.82 6.65 14.93
C PHE A 40 9.26 6.51 16.34
N LEU A 41 8.39 5.53 16.60
CA LEU A 41 7.80 5.29 17.93
C LEU A 41 8.88 5.00 18.99
N ILE A 42 9.99 4.35 18.62
CA ILE A 42 11.14 4.11 19.51
C ILE A 42 12.23 5.20 19.44
N ARG A 43 11.97 6.32 18.73
CA ARG A 43 12.87 7.48 18.58
C ARG A 43 14.20 7.18 17.91
N ARG A 44 14.23 6.20 17.02
CA ARG A 44 15.43 5.74 16.31
C ARG A 44 15.61 6.42 14.95
N ASN A 45 14.52 6.71 14.24
CA ASN A 45 14.54 7.34 12.93
C ASN A 45 13.31 8.26 12.75
N HIS A 46 13.44 9.28 11.91
CA HIS A 46 12.37 10.22 11.52
C HIS A 46 12.19 10.27 9.99
N ASP A 47 12.77 9.30 9.28
CA ASP A 47 12.58 9.09 7.86
C ASP A 47 11.24 8.40 7.61
N PHE A 48 10.46 8.98 6.70
CA PHE A 48 9.15 8.49 6.28
C PHE A 48 9.07 8.42 4.74
N SER A 49 10.22 8.25 4.08
CA SER A 49 10.30 8.27 2.62
C SER A 49 9.45 7.17 1.98
N HIS A 50 9.37 5.98 2.56
CA HIS A 50 8.53 4.90 2.03
C HIS A 50 7.04 5.17 2.27
N VAL A 51 6.68 5.72 3.45
CA VAL A 51 5.30 6.18 3.72
C VAL A 51 4.89 7.26 2.72
N GLN A 52 5.75 8.25 2.46
CA GLN A 52 5.47 9.35 1.52
C GLN A 52 5.32 8.84 0.08
N GLU A 53 6.19 7.91 -0.34
CA GLU A 53 6.07 7.30 -1.66
C GLU A 53 4.77 6.50 -1.81
N LEU A 54 4.35 5.77 -0.77
CA LEU A 54 3.07 5.07 -0.79
C LEU A 54 1.89 6.06 -0.90
N ALA A 55 1.95 7.18 -0.18
CA ALA A 55 0.94 8.23 -0.26
C ALA A 55 0.83 8.81 -1.69
N GLU A 56 1.98 9.05 -2.33
CA GLU A 56 2.04 9.53 -3.72
C GLU A 56 1.41 8.53 -4.70
N ILE A 57 1.75 7.25 -4.59
CA ILE A 57 1.16 6.19 -5.42
C ILE A 57 -0.36 6.15 -5.23
N LEU A 58 -0.85 6.13 -3.98
CA LEU A 58 -2.29 6.15 -3.70
C LEU A 58 -2.96 7.43 -4.20
N GLY A 59 -2.23 8.55 -4.25
CA GLY A 59 -2.66 9.80 -4.87
C GLY A 59 -2.89 9.69 -6.38
N ASN A 60 -2.07 8.89 -7.07
CA ASN A 60 -2.16 8.66 -8.51
C ASN A 60 -3.29 7.70 -8.89
N TYR A 61 -3.65 6.74 -8.01
CA TYR A 61 -4.65 5.69 -8.26
C TYR A 61 -5.97 5.90 -7.50
N GLN A 62 -6.42 7.16 -7.39
CA GLN A 62 -7.65 7.50 -6.69
C GLN A 62 -8.90 6.99 -7.39
N LEU A 63 -9.64 6.15 -6.67
CA LEU A 63 -11.00 5.78 -7.08
C LEU A 63 -11.93 7.00 -6.96
N ARG A 64 -12.64 7.27 -8.06
CA ARG A 64 -13.79 8.16 -8.13
C ARG A 64 -15.04 7.39 -7.76
N ASP A 65 -16.07 8.10 -7.30
CA ASP A 65 -17.34 7.49 -6.91
C ASP A 65 -18.04 6.77 -8.09
N THR A 66 -17.67 7.10 -9.32
CA THR A 66 -18.16 6.49 -10.57
C THR A 66 -17.37 5.27 -11.04
N ASP A 67 -16.23 4.97 -10.40
CA ASP A 67 -15.32 3.94 -10.89
C ASP A 67 -15.85 2.54 -10.57
N THR A 68 -15.59 1.63 -11.49
CA THR A 68 -15.93 0.22 -11.41
C THR A 68 -14.69 -0.62 -11.70
N ALA A 69 -14.76 -1.92 -11.40
CA ALA A 69 -13.68 -2.86 -11.76
C ALA A 69 -13.35 -2.88 -13.27
N LEU A 70 -14.24 -2.34 -14.13
CA LEU A 70 -14.03 -2.26 -15.58
C LEU A 70 -13.31 -0.97 -16.03
N THR A 71 -13.29 0.07 -15.19
CA THR A 71 -12.72 1.39 -15.55
C THR A 71 -11.34 1.62 -14.97
N GLU A 72 -10.96 0.89 -13.91
CA GLU A 72 -9.64 1.00 -13.26
C GLU A 72 -8.95 -0.37 -13.10
N PRO A 73 -8.47 -0.98 -14.20
CA PRO A 73 -7.98 -2.36 -14.18
C PRO A 73 -6.54 -2.55 -13.69
N ASN A 74 -5.78 -1.46 -13.46
CA ASN A 74 -4.33 -1.56 -13.36
C ASN A 74 -3.77 -1.54 -11.94
N PHE A 75 -4.55 -1.12 -10.93
CA PHE A 75 -4.07 -1.08 -9.55
C PHE A 75 -4.64 -2.24 -8.72
N PRO A 76 -3.87 -2.87 -7.82
CA PRO A 76 -4.33 -3.99 -7.00
C PRO A 76 -5.27 -3.54 -5.86
N TYR A 77 -6.49 -3.12 -6.21
CA TYR A 77 -7.51 -2.66 -5.27
C TYR A 77 -8.04 -3.77 -4.34
N LEU A 78 -7.97 -5.03 -4.76
CA LEU A 78 -8.51 -6.15 -3.98
C LEU A 78 -7.73 -6.39 -2.68
N PRO A 79 -6.38 -6.48 -2.68
CA PRO A 79 -5.57 -6.47 -1.46
C PRO A 79 -5.83 -5.27 -0.57
N LEU A 80 -5.92 -4.07 -1.16
CA LEU A 80 -6.18 -2.85 -0.42
C LEU A 80 -7.54 -2.92 0.30
N TRP A 81 -8.59 -3.37 -0.41
CA TRP A 81 -9.91 -3.56 0.18
C TRP A 81 -9.89 -4.54 1.34
N ARG A 82 -9.19 -5.68 1.23
CA ARG A 82 -9.08 -6.67 2.31
C ARG A 82 -8.38 -6.11 3.54
N ALA A 83 -7.26 -5.41 3.35
CA ALA A 83 -6.51 -4.83 4.45
C ALA A 83 -7.32 -3.73 5.16
N VAL A 84 -7.91 -2.80 4.41
CA VAL A 84 -8.72 -1.71 4.96
C VAL A 84 -9.96 -2.28 5.67
N ARG A 85 -10.65 -3.26 5.09
CA ARG A 85 -11.81 -3.89 5.73
C ARG A 85 -11.44 -4.58 7.05
N LYS A 86 -10.21 -5.07 7.20
CA LYS A 86 -9.72 -5.65 8.44
C LYS A 86 -9.37 -4.59 9.48
N SER A 87 -8.85 -3.44 9.05
CA SER A 87 -8.47 -2.34 9.96
C SER A 87 -9.67 -1.49 10.40
N THR A 88 -10.73 -1.44 9.60
CA THR A 88 -11.95 -0.71 9.93
C THR A 88 -13.02 -1.66 10.48
N ASP A 89 -13.74 -1.27 11.52
CA ASP A 89 -14.97 -1.98 11.94
C ASP A 89 -16.14 -1.79 10.95
N LYS A 90 -15.88 -1.22 9.77
CA LYS A 90 -16.88 -0.93 8.74
C LYS A 90 -16.96 -2.10 7.75
N ASP A 91 -18.19 -2.46 7.39
CA ASP A 91 -18.43 -3.40 6.31
C ASP A 91 -18.41 -2.67 4.97
N ILE A 92 -17.24 -2.60 4.33
CA ILE A 92 -17.05 -1.97 3.02
C ILE A 92 -17.66 -2.87 1.94
N ARG A 93 -18.76 -2.42 1.33
CA ARG A 93 -19.57 -3.17 0.35
C ARG A 93 -19.48 -2.61 -1.07
N SER A 94 -18.91 -1.42 -1.25
CA SER A 94 -18.89 -0.72 -2.53
C SER A 94 -17.55 -0.06 -2.84
N MET A 95 -17.31 0.21 -4.14
CA MET A 95 -16.12 0.93 -4.60
C MET A 95 -16.07 2.38 -4.09
N SER A 96 -17.22 3.03 -3.91
CA SER A 96 -17.28 4.40 -3.36
C SER A 96 -16.93 4.44 -1.87
N GLU A 97 -17.32 3.42 -1.10
CA GLU A 97 -16.87 3.27 0.29
C GLU A 97 -15.36 3.00 0.34
N LEU A 98 -14.84 2.11 -0.51
CA LEU A 98 -13.40 1.89 -0.63
C LEU A 98 -12.65 3.17 -1.01
N ALA A 99 -13.16 3.94 -1.97
CA ALA A 99 -12.61 5.23 -2.37
C ALA A 99 -12.52 6.21 -1.19
N SER A 100 -13.56 6.23 -0.35
CA SER A 100 -13.61 7.08 0.84
C SER A 100 -12.56 6.67 1.87
N GLU A 101 -12.44 5.38 2.15
CA GLU A 101 -11.41 4.87 3.07
C GLU A 101 -10.00 5.07 2.52
N MET A 102 -9.79 4.92 1.20
CA MET A 102 -8.52 5.24 0.56
C MET A 102 -8.11 6.70 0.74
N ARG A 103 -9.07 7.64 0.65
CA ARG A 103 -8.79 9.07 0.91
C ARG A 103 -8.37 9.29 2.37
N ILE A 104 -9.06 8.67 3.32
CA ILE A 104 -8.72 8.76 4.75
C ILE A 104 -7.32 8.20 4.99
N PHE A 105 -7.04 7.02 4.47
CA PHE A 105 -5.74 6.37 4.60
C PHE A 105 -4.61 7.21 3.97
N ARG A 106 -4.83 7.80 2.80
CA ARG A 106 -3.85 8.70 2.19
C ARG A 106 -3.59 9.93 3.05
N THR A 107 -4.63 10.58 3.57
CA THR A 107 -4.47 11.70 4.50
C THR A 107 -3.67 11.29 5.74
N GLU A 108 -3.86 10.07 6.24
CA GLU A 108 -3.07 9.54 7.36
C GLU A 108 -1.60 9.40 7.06
N LEU A 109 -1.24 8.95 5.85
CA LEU A 109 0.14 8.86 5.40
C LEU A 109 0.76 10.25 5.21
N GLU A 110 0.01 11.20 4.64
CA GLU A 110 0.47 12.58 4.39
C GLU A 110 0.69 13.39 5.68
N GLU A 111 -0.08 13.12 6.73
CA GLU A 111 -0.04 13.85 8.01
C GLU A 111 0.98 13.30 9.03
N ILE A 112 1.79 12.30 8.67
CA ILE A 112 2.82 11.78 9.59
C ILE A 112 3.90 12.86 9.86
N PRO A 113 4.38 13.04 11.12
CA PRO A 113 3.94 12.40 12.35
C PRO A 113 3.08 13.34 13.22
N ALA A 114 1.76 13.42 12.98
CA ALA A 114 0.89 14.31 13.75
C ALA A 114 0.27 13.70 15.03
N ASN A 115 0.03 12.37 15.09
CA ASN A 115 -0.73 11.76 16.20
C ASN A 115 -0.26 10.32 16.53
N PRO A 116 0.31 10.06 17.73
CA PRO A 116 0.81 8.74 18.13
C PRO A 116 -0.21 7.60 18.09
N THR A 117 -1.46 7.84 18.48
CA THR A 117 -2.51 6.82 18.45
C THR A 117 -2.87 6.45 17.02
N ARG A 118 -2.83 7.41 16.10
CA ARG A 118 -3.01 7.15 14.66
C ARG A 118 -1.80 6.40 14.09
N LEU A 119 -0.58 6.63 14.59
CA LEU A 119 0.61 5.91 14.15
C LEU A 119 0.53 4.41 14.44
N GLU A 120 0.01 3.99 15.59
CA GLU A 120 -0.16 2.56 15.89
C GLU A 120 -1.18 1.89 14.96
N ALA A 121 -2.32 2.55 14.72
CA ALA A 121 -3.33 2.06 13.77
C ALA A 121 -2.77 2.01 12.35
N LEU A 122 -2.07 3.06 11.93
CA LEU A 122 -1.44 3.17 10.62
C LEU A 122 -0.37 2.10 10.42
N ARG A 123 0.48 1.84 11.43
CA ARG A 123 1.45 0.74 11.41
C ARG A 123 0.75 -0.61 11.23
N SER A 124 -0.36 -0.84 11.93
CA SER A 124 -1.11 -2.09 11.80
C SER A 124 -1.66 -2.26 10.38
N LEU A 125 -2.27 -1.21 9.83
CA LEU A 125 -2.80 -1.22 8.46
C LEU A 125 -1.69 -1.43 7.41
N LEU A 126 -0.54 -0.78 7.55
CA LEU A 126 0.62 -0.98 6.66
C LEU A 126 1.13 -2.43 6.68
N ARG A 127 1.15 -3.08 7.85
CA ARG A 127 1.50 -4.51 7.95
C ARG A 127 0.46 -5.41 7.28
N ASP A 128 -0.82 -5.13 7.48
CA ASP A 128 -1.90 -5.89 6.83
C ASP A 128 -1.86 -5.71 5.31
N LEU A 129 -1.58 -4.50 4.81
CA LEU A 129 -1.39 -4.24 3.39
C LEU A 129 -0.22 -5.03 2.81
N SER A 130 0.92 -5.05 3.50
CA SER A 130 2.08 -5.84 3.09
C SER A 130 1.70 -7.33 2.91
N VAL A 131 0.99 -7.90 3.88
CA VAL A 131 0.54 -9.30 3.82
C VAL A 131 -0.43 -9.52 2.66
N GLU A 132 -1.43 -8.67 2.48
CA GLU A 132 -2.43 -8.84 1.42
C GLU A 132 -1.83 -8.67 0.02
N PHE A 133 -0.93 -7.70 -0.17
CA PHE A 133 -0.22 -7.53 -1.44
C PHE A 133 0.71 -8.71 -1.75
N SER A 134 1.40 -9.26 -0.74
CA SER A 134 2.20 -10.48 -0.90
C SER A 134 1.34 -11.69 -1.26
N ASN A 135 0.14 -11.82 -0.71
CA ASN A 135 -0.77 -12.92 -1.03
C ASN A 135 -1.29 -12.85 -2.48
N GLU A 136 -1.58 -11.64 -2.97
CA GLU A 136 -1.99 -11.42 -4.36
C GLU A 136 -0.92 -11.86 -5.37
N GLN A 137 0.36 -11.67 -5.02
CA GLN A 137 1.49 -12.17 -5.81
C GLN A 137 1.47 -13.71 -5.91
N CYS A 138 1.30 -14.39 -4.78
CA CYS A 138 1.26 -15.86 -4.74
C CYS A 138 0.12 -16.46 -5.59
N HIS A 139 -1.02 -15.76 -5.70
CA HIS A 139 -2.15 -16.19 -6.52
C HIS A 139 -1.97 -15.92 -8.02
N ASN A 140 -1.12 -14.95 -8.41
CA ASN A 140 -0.84 -14.60 -9.80
C ASN A 140 0.40 -15.29 -10.38
N LEU A 141 1.12 -16.10 -9.59
CA LEU A 141 2.16 -16.97 -10.12
C LEU A 141 1.52 -18.12 -10.92
N PRO A 142 1.89 -18.32 -12.20
CA PRO A 142 1.42 -19.47 -12.95
C PRO A 142 1.84 -20.74 -12.20
N SER A 143 0.91 -21.68 -12.06
CA SER A 143 1.04 -22.96 -11.32
C SER A 143 2.11 -23.93 -11.88
N ARG A 144 3.09 -23.43 -12.63
CA ARG A 144 4.18 -24.17 -13.27
C ARG A 144 5.52 -24.08 -12.54
N LEU A 145 5.61 -23.33 -11.44
CA LEU A 145 6.84 -23.23 -10.63
C LEU A 145 6.78 -23.97 -9.28
N VAL A 146 5.71 -24.72 -9.04
CA VAL A 146 5.67 -25.71 -7.95
C VAL A 146 5.70 -27.09 -8.59
N ALA A 147 6.90 -27.52 -8.98
CA ALA A 147 7.22 -28.88 -9.36
C ALA A 147 8.40 -29.36 -8.53
#